data_AF-A0A944ULJ7-F1
#
_entry.id   AF-A0A944ULJ7-F1
#
_cell.length_a   1.000
_cell.length_b   1.000
_cell.length_c   1.000
_cell.angle_alpha   90.00
_cell.angle_beta   90.00
_cell.angle_gamma   90.00
#
_symmetry.space_group_name_H-M   'P 1'
#
loop_
_entity.id
_entity.type
_entity.pdbx_description
1 polymer ?
#
loop_
_entity_poly.entity_id
_entity_poly.type
_entity_poly.pdbx_seq_one_letter_code
_entity_poly.pdbx_strand_id
1 'polypeptide(L)'
;MNKEFPKKIADNVTMHSADPILYVVNDFLSNDECDAFIEASEGKLQPSTVISPDKHIQHESRTSDNCWIEHNANDIVHEVSKRFSILVQMPIRNAEQYQLVYYK
;
A
#
# COMPACT_ATOMS: atom_id res chain seq x y z
N MET A 1 28.82 -0.30 -14.00
CA MET A 1 27.50 -0.97 -14.00
C MET A 1 26.57 -0.15 -14.86
N ASN A 2 26.18 -0.68 -16.02
CA ASN A 2 25.29 0.01 -16.95
C ASN A 2 23.93 0.26 -16.28
N LYS A 3 23.50 1.53 -16.25
CA LYS A 3 22.15 1.91 -15.81
C LYS A 3 21.16 1.59 -16.94
N GLU A 4 20.58 0.40 -16.95
CA GLU A 4 19.54 -0.05 -17.89
C GLU A 4 18.11 0.11 -17.34
N PHE A 5 17.86 1.14 -16.53
CA PHE A 5 16.54 1.41 -15.94
C PHE A 5 16.08 2.83 -16.24
N PRO A 6 14.76 3.05 -16.48
CA PRO A 6 13.68 2.06 -16.41
C PRO A 6 13.62 1.08 -17.61
N LYS A 7 13.19 -0.17 -17.35
CA LYS A 7 13.02 -1.24 -18.35
C LYS A 7 11.58 -1.73 -18.38
N LYS A 8 10.89 -1.62 -19.52
CA LYS A 8 9.52 -2.15 -19.68
C LYS A 8 9.54 -3.69 -19.70
N ILE A 9 8.76 -4.32 -18.82
CA ILE A 9 8.68 -5.78 -18.65
C ILE A 9 7.37 -6.33 -19.23
N ALA A 10 6.28 -5.59 -19.07
CA ALA A 10 4.97 -5.88 -19.66
C ALA A 10 4.27 -4.55 -20.00
N ASP A 11 3.08 -4.60 -20.57
CA ASP A 11 2.36 -3.39 -21.02
C ASP A 11 2.20 -2.34 -19.92
N ASN A 12 1.86 -2.77 -18.70
CA ASN A 12 1.70 -1.92 -17.53
C ASN A 12 2.79 -2.10 -16.46
N VAL A 13 3.88 -2.82 -16.72
CA VAL A 13 4.92 -3.11 -15.73
C VAL A 13 6.30 -2.62 -16.18
N THR A 14 6.95 -1.82 -15.34
CA THR A 14 8.29 -1.27 -15.57
C THR A 14 9.22 -1.59 -14.40
N MET A 15 10.39 -2.15 -14.68
CA MET A 15 11.46 -2.35 -13.69
C MET A 15 12.32 -1.09 -13.58
N HIS A 16 12.52 -0.58 -12.36
CA HIS A 16 13.32 0.61 -12.07
C HIS A 16 14.66 0.29 -11.39
N SER A 17 14.78 -0.89 -10.79
CA SER A 17 16.03 -1.38 -10.21
C SER A 17 15.99 -2.90 -10.13
N ALA A 18 17.15 -3.54 -10.30
CA ALA A 18 17.32 -4.98 -10.06
C ALA A 18 17.88 -5.28 -8.67
N ASP A 19 18.53 -4.31 -8.02
CA ASP A 19 19.06 -4.45 -6.66
C ASP A 19 19.01 -3.09 -5.91
N PRO A 20 18.01 -2.86 -5.03
CA PRO A 20 16.89 -3.76 -4.74
C PRO A 20 15.96 -3.91 -5.95
N ILE A 21 15.22 -5.02 -6.02
CA ILE A 21 14.22 -5.24 -7.07
C ILE A 21 13.09 -4.21 -6.88
N LEU A 22 12.88 -3.35 -7.87
CA LEU A 22 11.84 -2.31 -7.85
C LEU A 22 11.06 -2.33 -9.16
N TYR A 23 9.74 -2.48 -9.06
CA TYR A 23 8.80 -2.40 -10.18
C TYR A 23 7.76 -1.30 -9.94
N VAL A 24 7.31 -0.69 -11.03
CA VAL A 24 6.11 0.13 -11.09
C VAL A 24 5.08 -0.62 -11.93
N VAL A 25 3.91 -0.87 -11.35
CA VAL A 25 2.74 -1.44 -12.03
C VAL A 25 1.71 -0.33 -12.20
N ASN A 26 1.58 0.17 -13.42
CA ASN A 26 0.61 1.23 -13.74
C ASN A 26 -0.81 0.67 -13.77
N ASP A 27 -1.76 1.53 -13.41
CA ASP A 27 -3.20 1.23 -13.40
C ASP A 27 -3.53 -0.07 -12.63
N PHE A 28 -2.77 -0.34 -11.56
CA PHE A 28 -2.99 -1.53 -10.76
C PHE A 28 -4.33 -1.48 -10.04
N LEU A 29 -4.72 -0.32 -9.51
CA LEU A 29 -6.04 -0.07 -8.93
C LEU A 29 -6.86 0.79 -9.88
N SER A 30 -8.15 0.49 -10.02
CA SER A 30 -9.10 1.39 -10.66
C SER A 30 -9.46 2.56 -9.74
N ASN A 31 -10.11 3.60 -10.29
CA ASN A 31 -10.62 4.71 -9.48
C ASN A 31 -11.64 4.22 -8.44
N ASP A 32 -12.58 3.36 -8.84
CA ASP A 32 -13.59 2.79 -7.94
C ASP A 32 -12.94 1.96 -6.80
N GLU A 33 -11.83 1.29 -7.07
CA GLU A 33 -11.06 0.57 -6.05
C GLU A 33 -10.36 1.51 -5.09
N CYS A 34 -9.76 2.59 -5.58
CA CYS A 34 -9.19 3.65 -4.75
C CYS A 34 -10.26 4.25 -3.83
N ASP A 35 -11.44 4.57 -4.37
CA ASP A 35 -12.56 5.11 -3.60
C ASP A 35 -13.04 4.11 -2.54
N ALA A 36 -13.13 2.82 -2.86
CA ALA A 36 -13.49 1.78 -1.90
C ALA A 36 -12.52 1.67 -0.71
N PHE A 37 -11.22 1.95 -0.90
CA PHE A 37 -10.25 2.05 0.20
C PHE A 37 -10.48 3.30 1.05
N ILE A 38 -10.77 4.44 0.41
CA ILE A 38 -11.06 5.70 1.11
C ILE A 38 -12.33 5.55 1.95
N GLU A 39 -13.42 5.03 1.38
CA GLU A 39 -14.67 4.75 2.09
C GLU A 39 -14.45 3.78 3.26
N ALA A 40 -13.66 2.72 3.07
CA ALA A 40 -13.33 1.78 4.14
C ALA A 40 -12.55 2.41 5.31
N SER A 41 -11.92 3.57 5.10
CA SER A 41 -11.17 4.32 6.12
C SER A 41 -12.01 5.35 6.89
N GLU A 42 -13.22 5.67 6.42
CA GLU A 42 -14.05 6.71 7.02
C GLU A 42 -14.30 6.46 8.51
N GLY A 43 -14.08 7.49 9.33
CA GLY A 43 -14.23 7.41 10.78
C GLY A 43 -13.16 6.60 11.52
N LYS A 44 -12.18 5.99 10.81
CA LYS A 44 -11.13 5.15 11.43
C LYS A 44 -9.75 5.82 11.47
N LEU A 45 -9.53 6.88 10.68
CA LEU A 45 -8.26 7.61 10.65
C LEU A 45 -7.91 8.20 12.02
N GLN A 46 -6.70 7.89 12.49
CA GLN A 46 -6.14 8.44 13.72
C GLN A 46 -4.74 9.00 13.46
N PRO A 47 -4.29 10.01 14.22
CA PRO A 47 -2.95 10.54 14.09
C PRO A 47 -1.89 9.43 14.20
N SER A 48 -0.96 9.40 13.25
CA SER A 48 0.08 8.39 13.23
C SER A 48 1.02 8.55 14.43
N THR A 49 1.04 7.57 15.33
CA THR A 49 1.98 7.55 16.47
C THR A 49 3.28 6.84 16.11
N VAL A 50 4.37 7.22 16.78
CA VAL A 50 5.61 6.46 16.82
C VAL A 50 5.88 6.06 18.27
N ILE A 51 6.22 4.80 18.48
CA ILE A 51 6.67 4.31 19.78
C ILE A 51 8.12 4.78 19.92
N SER A 52 8.36 5.80 20.74
CA SER A 52 9.70 6.03 21.29
C SER A 52 9.89 5.09 22.50
N PRO A 53 11.14 4.68 22.82
CA PRO A 53 11.41 3.70 23.88
C PRO A 53 10.72 3.99 25.23
N ASP A 54 10.44 5.27 25.50
CA ASP A 54 9.96 5.70 26.81
C ASP A 54 8.53 6.29 26.81
N LYS A 55 8.02 6.81 25.68
CA LYS A 55 6.65 7.39 25.57
C LYS A 55 6.10 7.37 24.13
N HIS A 56 4.77 7.39 23.99
CA HIS A 56 4.11 7.72 22.72
C HIS A 56 4.32 9.22 22.44
N ILE A 57 5.25 9.55 21.55
CA ILE A 57 5.49 10.95 21.18
C ILE A 57 5.02 11.12 19.73
N GLN A 58 4.09 12.04 19.50
CA GLN A 58 3.85 12.55 18.16
C GLN A 58 5.15 13.24 17.71
N HIS A 59 5.85 12.65 16.75
CA HIS A 59 6.98 13.32 16.12
C HIS A 59 6.43 14.46 15.26
N GLU A 60 6.92 15.70 15.42
CA GLU A 60 6.50 16.86 14.61
C GLU A 60 6.63 16.64 13.09
N SER A 61 7.43 15.65 12.69
CA SER A 61 7.63 15.25 11.29
C SER A 61 6.57 14.30 10.72
N ARG A 62 5.60 13.80 11.51
CA ARG A 62 4.45 13.03 10.99
C ARG A 62 3.19 13.87 11.00
N THR A 63 2.87 14.43 9.84
CA THR A 63 1.60 15.12 9.55
C THR A 63 0.51 14.17 9.04
N SER A 64 0.74 12.85 9.07
CA SER A 64 -0.15 11.85 8.50
C SER A 64 -1.10 11.23 9.52
N ASP A 65 -2.33 10.99 9.09
CA ASP A 65 -3.31 10.15 9.78
C ASP A 65 -3.25 8.73 9.17
N ASN A 66 -3.49 7.68 9.94
CA ASN A 66 -3.54 6.31 9.43
C ASN A 66 -4.66 5.47 10.05
N CYS A 67 -5.01 4.38 9.38
CA CYS A 67 -5.84 3.31 9.93
C CYS A 67 -5.50 1.97 9.29
N TRP A 68 -5.96 0.89 9.94
CA TRP A 68 -5.87 -0.46 9.40
C TRP A 68 -7.18 -0.87 8.74
N ILE A 69 -7.10 -1.52 7.57
CA ILE A 69 -8.24 -2.00 6.80
C ILE A 69 -8.09 -3.51 6.59
N GLU A 70 -9.11 -4.26 6.99
CA GLU A 70 -9.16 -5.71 6.78
C GLU A 70 -9.22 -6.05 5.29
N HIS A 71 -8.61 -7.16 4.89
CA HIS A 71 -8.64 -7.60 3.48
C HIS A 71 -10.04 -7.87 2.97
N ASN A 72 -11.03 -8.07 3.83
CA ASN A 72 -12.43 -8.30 3.51
C ASN A 72 -13.34 -7.17 4.02
N ALA A 73 -12.81 -5.96 4.21
CA ALA A 73 -13.60 -4.81 4.67
C ALA A 73 -14.82 -4.49 3.78
N ASN A 74 -14.71 -4.78 2.48
CA ASN A 74 -15.80 -4.84 1.53
C ASN A 74 -15.40 -5.77 0.36
N ASP A 75 -16.35 -6.07 -0.53
CA ASP A 75 -16.12 -7.00 -1.64
C ASP A 75 -15.04 -6.51 -2.61
N ILE A 76 -14.98 -5.20 -2.89
CA ILE A 76 -13.99 -4.61 -3.80
C ILE A 76 -12.57 -4.75 -3.24
N VAL A 77 -12.37 -4.37 -1.97
CA VAL A 77 -11.10 -4.52 -1.26
C VAL A 77 -10.68 -5.99 -1.19
N HIS A 78 -11.64 -6.91 -1.04
CA HIS A 78 -11.38 -8.34 -1.05
C HIS A 78 -10.87 -8.86 -2.40
N GLU A 79 -11.47 -8.44 -3.50
CA GLU A 79 -10.97 -8.80 -4.84
C GLU A 79 -9.58 -8.21 -5.12
N VAL A 80 -9.33 -6.97 -4.66
CA VAL A 80 -8.00 -6.36 -4.72
C VAL A 80 -6.96 -7.18 -3.95
N SER A 81 -7.31 -7.72 -2.78
CA SER A 81 -6.42 -8.56 -1.98
C SER A 81 -5.95 -9.82 -2.72
N LYS A 82 -6.85 -10.46 -3.47
CA LYS A 82 -6.53 -11.62 -4.31
C LYS A 82 -5.58 -11.25 -5.43
N ARG A 83 -5.81 -10.09 -6.08
CA ARG A 83 -4.92 -9.56 -7.11
C ARG A 83 -3.52 -9.25 -6.59
N PHE A 84 -3.40 -8.67 -5.39
CA PHE A 84 -2.10 -8.48 -4.74
C PHE A 84 -1.39 -9.82 -4.54
N SER A 85 -2.06 -10.83 -3.99
CA SER A 85 -1.48 -12.16 -3.80
C SER A 85 -0.96 -12.80 -5.07
N ILE A 86 -1.66 -12.63 -6.19
CA ILE A 86 -1.21 -13.10 -7.51
C ILE A 86 0.04 -12.33 -7.95
N LEU A 87 0.04 -10.99 -7.84
CA LEU A 87 1.16 -10.13 -8.25
C LEU A 87 2.44 -10.45 -7.49
N VAL A 88 2.36 -10.59 -6.16
CA VAL A 88 3.54 -10.86 -5.31
C VAL A 88 3.87 -12.35 -5.17
N GLN A 89 3.05 -13.23 -5.75
CA GLN A 89 3.18 -14.69 -5.65
C GLN A 89 3.23 -15.21 -4.19
N MET A 90 2.45 -14.57 -3.31
CA MET A 90 2.33 -14.96 -1.89
C MET A 90 0.85 -15.01 -1.47
N PRO A 91 0.42 -16.04 -0.72
CA PRO A 91 -0.95 -16.14 -0.26
C PRO A 91 -1.35 -15.01 0.68
N ILE A 92 -2.60 -14.55 0.62
CA ILE A 92 -3.07 -13.41 1.42
C ILE A 92 -2.93 -13.62 2.93
N ARG A 93 -2.98 -14.87 3.41
CA ARG A 93 -2.78 -15.22 4.83
C ARG A 93 -1.41 -14.82 5.40
N ASN A 94 -0.45 -14.54 4.52
CA ASN A 94 0.90 -14.10 4.90
C ASN A 94 0.99 -12.57 4.99
N ALA A 95 0.00 -11.83 4.50
CA ALA A 95 -0.02 -10.38 4.52
C ALA A 95 -0.64 -9.86 5.82
N GLU A 96 -0.07 -8.77 6.34
CA GLU A 96 -0.75 -7.93 7.34
C GLU A 96 -1.97 -7.23 6.72
N GLN A 97 -2.84 -6.69 7.57
CA GLN A 97 -3.93 -5.80 7.13
C GLN A 97 -3.36 -4.60 6.36
N TYR A 98 -4.19 -3.99 5.51
CA TYR A 98 -3.76 -2.79 4.80
C TYR A 98 -3.57 -1.64 5.77
N GLN A 99 -2.43 -0.95 5.68
CA GLN A 99 -2.25 0.33 6.35
C GLN A 99 -2.59 1.45 5.36
N LEU A 100 -3.72 2.12 5.56
CA LEU A 100 -4.06 3.33 4.82
C LEU A 100 -3.45 4.53 5.53
N VAL A 101 -2.75 5.38 4.78
CA VAL A 101 -2.08 6.58 5.29
C VAL A 101 -2.55 7.78 4.50
N TYR A 102 -3.00 8.81 5.20
CA TYR A 102 -3.44 10.08 4.65
C TYR A 102 -2.44 11.17 5.01
N TYR A 103 -1.87 11.84 4.00
CA TYR A 103 -1.02 13.01 4.15
C TYR A 103 -1.81 14.26 3.77
N LYS A 104 -1.75 15.30 4.62
CA LYS A 104 -2.36 16.61 4.36
C LYS A 104 -1.46 17.50 3.52
#